data_AF-A0A1R1SAK2-F1
#
_entry.id   AF-A0A1R1SAK2-F1
#
_cell.length_a   1.000
_cell.length_b   1.000
_cell.length_c   1.000
_cell.angle_alpha   90.00
_cell.angle_beta   90.00
_cell.angle_gamma   90.00
#
_symmetry.space_group_name_H-M   'P 1'
#
loop_
_entity.id
_entity.type
_entity.pdbx_description
1 polymer ?
#
loop_
_entity_poly.entity_id
_entity_poly.type
_entity_poly.pdbx_seq_one_letter_code
_entity_poly.pdbx_strand_id
1 'polypeptide(L)'
;MRSQFATEEDRGTLRELALDTRENGVWATVSFSMVSHPGITFIRSQRIMPDLSAEEEPDFAAMLLGTHVIEWFYTEAKGKTPDADGIIRN
;
A
#
# COMPACT_ATOMS: atom_id res chain seq x y z
N MET A 1 -21.73 4.58 16.22
CA MET A 1 -20.42 3.98 16.56
C MET A 1 -20.01 3.15 15.34
N ARG A 2 -19.18 3.69 14.42
CA ARG A 2 -18.72 2.94 13.23
C ARG A 2 -17.70 1.93 13.73
N SER A 3 -17.95 0.64 13.51
CA SER A 3 -17.07 -0.44 13.93
C SER A 3 -15.67 -0.19 13.37
N GLN A 4 -14.69 0.03 14.24
CA GLN A 4 -13.28 0.26 13.90
C GLN A 4 -12.53 -1.03 13.54
N PHE A 5 -13.21 -2.18 13.56
CA PHE A 5 -12.61 -3.47 13.28
C PHE A 5 -12.81 -3.85 11.82
N ALA A 6 -11.73 -4.33 11.18
CA ALA A 6 -11.79 -4.87 9.83
C ALA A 6 -12.82 -6.00 9.75
N THR A 7 -13.75 -5.90 8.81
CA THR A 7 -14.77 -6.93 8.57
C THR A 7 -14.35 -7.89 7.46
N GLU A 8 -15.09 -8.99 7.25
CA GLU A 8 -14.84 -9.85 6.09
C GLU A 8 -14.98 -9.11 4.74
N GLU A 9 -15.76 -8.03 4.69
CA GLU A 9 -15.92 -7.20 3.50
C GLU A 9 -14.68 -6.32 3.24
N ASP A 10 -13.95 -5.96 4.29
CA ASP A 10 -12.69 -5.23 4.11
C ASP A 10 -11.59 -6.14 3.54
N ARG A 11 -11.79 -7.47 3.51
CA ARG A 11 -10.81 -8.41 2.94
C ARG A 11 -10.35 -7.91 1.58
N GLY A 12 -9.04 -7.84 1.42
CA GLY A 12 -8.44 -7.47 0.15
C GLY A 12 -7.20 -8.26 -0.15
N THR A 13 -6.70 -8.05 -1.35
CA THR A 13 -5.57 -8.80 -1.91
C THR A 13 -4.55 -7.82 -2.44
N LEU A 14 -3.31 -7.98 -2.00
CA LEU A 14 -2.17 -7.32 -2.61
C LEU A 14 -2.06 -7.82 -4.05
N ARG A 15 -2.12 -6.89 -5.00
CA ARG A 15 -2.05 -7.18 -6.43
C ARG A 15 -0.62 -7.10 -6.93
N GLU A 16 0.10 -6.08 -6.49
CA GLU A 16 1.46 -5.82 -6.93
C GLU A 16 2.25 -5.14 -5.81
N LEU A 17 3.54 -5.48 -5.75
CA LEU A 17 4.57 -4.78 -5.00
C LEU A 17 5.75 -4.61 -5.95
N ALA A 18 6.00 -3.37 -6.37
CA ALA A 18 7.09 -3.02 -7.27
C ALA A 18 8.12 -2.19 -6.52
N LEU A 19 9.39 -2.54 -6.67
CA LEU A 19 10.52 -1.79 -6.13
C LEU A 19 11.17 -0.97 -7.24
N ASP A 20 11.46 0.29 -6.93
CA ASP A 20 12.05 1.25 -7.83
C ASP A 20 13.22 1.94 -7.14
N THR A 21 14.43 1.65 -7.61
CA THR A 21 15.66 2.24 -7.10
C THR A 21 15.89 3.59 -7.76
N ARG A 22 15.90 4.66 -6.96
CA ARG A 22 16.12 6.04 -7.39
C ARG A 22 17.40 6.59 -6.81
N GLU A 23 17.84 7.74 -7.32
CA GLU A 23 19.04 8.44 -6.82
C GLU A 23 18.98 8.75 -5.31
N ASN A 24 17.77 8.85 -4.74
CA ASN A 24 17.52 9.18 -3.34
C ASN A 24 17.01 8.00 -2.49
N GLY A 25 17.28 6.77 -2.94
CA GLY A 25 16.96 5.54 -2.22
C GLY A 25 15.98 4.62 -2.94
N VAL A 26 15.48 3.61 -2.23
CA VAL A 26 14.53 2.63 -2.80
C VAL A 26 13.10 3.03 -2.45
N TRP A 27 12.26 3.06 -3.48
CA TRP A 27 10.83 3.28 -3.38
C TRP A 27 10.09 1.97 -3.60
N ALA A 28 9.01 1.78 -2.88
CA ALA A 28 8.10 0.68 -3.09
C ALA A 28 6.72 1.22 -3.44
N THR A 29 6.14 0.68 -4.50
CA THR A 29 4.77 0.97 -4.92
C THR A 29 3.95 -0.30 -4.78
N VAL A 30 2.84 -0.17 -4.06
CA VAL A 30 1.93 -1.27 -3.76
C VAL A 30 0.56 -0.97 -4.35
N SER A 31 -0.06 -1.99 -4.94
CA SER A 31 -1.45 -1.92 -5.40
C SER A 31 -2.29 -2.99 -4.71
N PHE A 32 -3.52 -2.62 -4.34
CA PHE A 32 -4.40 -3.46 -3.55
C PHE A 32 -5.85 -3.28 -3.97
N SER A 33 -6.63 -4.34 -3.84
CA SER A 33 -8.07 -4.33 -4.10
C SER A 33 -8.83 -4.89 -2.90
N MET A 34 -9.96 -4.30 -2.53
CA MET A 34 -10.86 -4.80 -1.48
C MET A 34 -12.14 -5.37 -2.07
N VAL A 35 -12.72 -6.35 -1.39
CA VAL A 35 -14.04 -6.90 -1.75
C VAL A 35 -15.15 -5.86 -1.57
N SER A 36 -15.08 -5.03 -0.52
CA SER A 36 -16.05 -3.96 -0.24
C SER A 36 -16.07 -2.84 -1.28
N HIS A 37 -15.01 -2.68 -2.08
CA HIS A 37 -14.87 -1.63 -3.08
C HIS A 37 -14.54 -2.21 -4.47
N PRO A 38 -15.49 -2.95 -5.08
CA PRO A 38 -15.25 -3.58 -6.37
C PRO A 38 -14.98 -2.52 -7.43
N GLY A 39 -13.93 -2.73 -8.23
CA GLY A 39 -13.49 -1.80 -9.28
C GLY A 39 -12.62 -0.64 -8.80
N ILE A 40 -12.38 -0.50 -7.50
CA ILE A 40 -11.45 0.50 -6.95
C ILE A 40 -10.08 -0.13 -6.75
N THR A 41 -9.03 0.59 -7.17
CA THR A 41 -7.64 0.21 -6.92
C THR A 41 -7.01 1.19 -5.94
N PHE A 42 -6.45 0.67 -4.85
CA PHE A 42 -5.72 1.46 -3.89
C PHE A 42 -4.23 1.35 -4.20
N ILE A 43 -3.56 2.49 -4.40
CA ILE A 43 -2.12 2.57 -4.69
C ILE A 43 -1.45 3.41 -3.61
N ARG A 44 -0.33 2.92 -3.08
CA ARG A 44 0.52 3.69 -2.19
C ARG A 44 1.97 3.59 -2.64
N SER A 45 2.65 4.72 -2.71
CA SER A 45 4.09 4.77 -2.97
C SER A 45 4.81 5.33 -1.76
N GLN A 46 5.86 4.64 -1.32
CA GLN A 46 6.63 5.08 -0.16
C GLN A 46 8.11 4.80 -0.36
N ARG A 47 8.95 5.76 0.01
CA ARG A 47 10.38 5.54 0.16
C ARG A 47 10.62 4.62 1.36
N ILE A 48 11.17 3.44 1.11
CA ILE A 48 11.45 2.43 2.15
C ILE A 48 12.89 2.47 2.64
N MET A 49 13.80 3.02 1.83
CA MET A 49 15.20 3.20 2.19
C MET A 49 15.66 4.59 1.76
N PRO A 50 16.15 5.44 2.68
CA PRO A 50 16.58 6.80 2.36
C PRO A 50 17.99 6.89 1.77
N ASP A 51 18.86 5.89 2.02
CA ASP A 51 20.24 5.82 1.54
C ASP A 51 20.56 4.42 1.00
N LEU A 52 21.38 4.33 -0.05
CA LEU A 52 21.81 3.06 -0.66
C LEU A 52 23.12 2.54 -0.05
N SER A 53 23.39 2.78 1.25
CA SER A 53 24.57 2.17 1.87
C SER A 53 24.40 0.65 1.85
N ALA A 54 25.41 -0.03 1.31
CA ALA A 54 25.34 -1.34 0.64
C ALA A 54 25.02 -2.57 1.52
N GLU A 55 24.37 -2.42 2.66
CA GLU A 55 24.11 -3.49 3.62
C GLU A 55 22.61 -3.75 3.89
N GLU A 56 21.71 -2.90 3.38
CA GLU A 56 20.28 -3.07 3.63
C GLU A 56 19.60 -3.85 2.49
N GLU A 57 18.92 -4.94 2.84
CA GLU A 57 18.17 -5.80 1.92
C GLU A 57 16.81 -5.15 1.55
N PRO A 58 16.64 -4.64 0.32
CA PRO A 58 15.42 -3.92 -0.07
C PRO A 58 14.16 -4.77 0.01
N ASP A 59 14.30 -6.08 -0.20
CA ASP A 59 13.20 -7.05 -0.12
C ASP A 59 12.66 -7.19 1.31
N PHE A 60 13.54 -7.11 2.32
CA PHE A 60 13.12 -7.15 3.73
C PHE A 60 12.37 -5.87 4.12
N ALA A 61 12.88 -4.71 3.70
CA ALA A 61 12.20 -3.43 3.91
C ALA A 61 10.84 -3.39 3.18
N ALA A 62 10.76 -3.99 1.99
CA ALA A 62 9.51 -4.12 1.24
C ALA A 62 8.49 -5.05 1.94
N MET A 63 8.96 -6.15 2.55
CA MET A 63 8.11 -7.05 3.35
C MET A 63 7.50 -6.32 4.57
N LEU A 64 8.29 -5.54 5.30
CA LEU A 64 7.79 -4.73 6.42
C LEU A 64 6.79 -3.68 5.95
N LEU A 65 7.07 -3.02 4.82
CA LEU A 65 6.13 -2.10 4.19
C LEU A 65 4.81 -2.80 3.87
N GLY A 66 4.85 -4.00 3.28
CA GLY A 66 3.64 -4.76 2.94
C GLY A 66 2.69 -4.94 4.14
N THR A 67 3.23 -5.16 5.34
CA THR A 67 2.43 -5.26 6.57
C THR A 67 1.79 -3.92 6.96
N HIS A 68 2.55 -2.81 6.96
CA HIS A 68 2.01 -1.48 7.30
C HIS A 68 1.03 -0.94 6.25
N VAL A 69 1.26 -1.31 4.99
CA VAL A 69 0.40 -0.96 3.86
C VAL A 69 -0.97 -1.62 4.00
N ILE A 70 -0.99 -2.88 4.41
CA ILE A 70 -2.22 -3.61 4.69
C ILE A 70 -3.04 -2.86 5.75
N GLU A 71 -2.43 -2.49 6.88
CA GLU A 71 -3.11 -1.73 7.93
C GLU A 71 -3.68 -0.40 7.42
N TRP A 72 -2.91 0.33 6.60
CA TRP A 72 -3.37 1.57 5.99
C TRP A 72 -4.60 1.36 5.09
N PHE A 73 -4.60 0.31 4.29
CA PHE A 73 -5.77 -0.05 3.46
C PHE A 73 -7.00 -0.26 4.34
N TYR A 74 -6.88 -1.06 5.41
CA TYR A 74 -7.99 -1.41 6.29
C TYR A 74 -8.52 -0.26 7.17
N THR A 75 -7.74 0.81 7.38
CA THR A 75 -8.06 1.87 8.34
C THR A 75 -8.35 3.21 7.68
N GLU A 76 -7.46 3.68 6.81
CA GLU A 76 -7.53 5.03 6.23
C GLU A 76 -8.02 5.03 4.78
N ALA A 77 -7.49 4.12 3.95
CA ALA A 77 -7.69 4.19 2.51
C ALA A 77 -9.18 3.99 2.13
N LYS A 78 -9.89 3.10 2.84
CA LYS A 78 -11.33 2.84 2.63
C LYS A 78 -12.23 4.06 2.90
N GLY A 79 -11.72 5.08 3.59
CA GLY A 79 -12.45 6.33 3.85
C GLY A 79 -12.23 7.40 2.79
N LYS A 80 -11.33 7.18 1.83
CA LYS A 80 -10.99 8.16 0.78
C LYS A 80 -11.92 8.01 -0.43
N THR A 81 -12.18 9.12 -1.11
CA THR A 81 -12.89 9.12 -2.40
C THR A 81 -11.90 8.78 -3.52
N PRO A 82 -12.26 7.86 -4.44
CA PRO A 82 -11.42 7.57 -5.60
C PRO A 82 -11.41 8.72 -6.61
N ASP A 83 -10.30 8.83 -7.34
CA ASP A 83 -10.17 9.69 -8.51
C ASP A 83 -11.11 9.24 -9.65
N ALA A 84 -11.23 10.02 -10.71
CA ALA A 84 -12.11 9.73 -11.85
C ALA A 84 -11.79 8.42 -12.59
N ASP A 85 -10.58 7.88 -12.40
CA ASP A 85 -10.12 6.60 -12.92
C ASP A 85 -10.38 5.42 -11.97
N GLY A 86 -11.03 5.65 -10.82
CA GLY A 86 -11.31 4.63 -9.82
C GLY A 86 -10.11 4.30 -8.93
N ILE A 87 -9.10 5.17 -8.87
CA ILE A 87 -7.86 4.92 -8.11
C ILE A 87 -7.79 5.83 -6.89
N ILE A 88 -7.37 5.28 -5.75
CA ILE A 88 -7.01 6.05 -4.55
C ILE A 88 -5.50 6.02 -4.42
N ARG A 89 -4.86 7.20 -4.44
CA ARG A 89 -3.41 7.37 -4.35
C ARG A 89 -2.99 8.01 -3.02
N ASN A 90 -1.80 7.65 -2.54
CA ASN A 90 -1.08 8.31 -1.45
C ASN A 90 0.41 8.36 -1.78
#